data_AF-A0A4P8GMR7-F1
#
_entry.id   AF-A0A4P8GMR7-F1
#
_cell.length_a   1.000
_cell.length_b   1.000
_cell.length_c   1.000
_cell.angle_alpha   90.00
_cell.angle_beta   90.00
_cell.angle_gamma   90.00
#
_symmetry.space_group_name_H-M   'P 1'
#
loop_
_entity.id
_entity.type
_entity.pdbx_description
1 polymer ?
#
loop_
_entity_poly.entity_id
_entity_poly.type
_entity_poly.pdbx_seq_one_letter_code
_entity_poly.pdbx_strand_id
1 'polypeptide(L)'
;MKFVLEDVSVVLNRKANKDNNIDDVTHHHPSLYSLLAQHNHVSPLWLNFISLLDENADVDSNVLCEWLNSNYDLLPAETIPLTEEHFSQLLINVVTSSQLSKEALVVLVRTFRLSLTHVPEHLPLNNAAVLIGQQWLAPTATVFEQLYQELHQEGEALTPLLYNLICIRPALLNGNYDLVLYADKQFDRGITRLILNGGKIADEVCVSILNWLWEKEDALLSDVPLLSLQTLTRLSAKLNDDRQKQSLLIQCLKDGRSSQAAIRSVLMTFEHPDYSAFLIERSHRSIVYSDAMWALAVQLGRCEFIRPPKPTHANTRIRTEPFSNGEKEYDLHR
;
A
#
# COMPACT_ATOMS: atom_id res chain seq x y z
N MET A 1 1.08 -31.45 -39.24
CA MET A 1 1.81 -30.28 -39.77
C MET A 1 1.23 -29.06 -39.07
N LYS A 2 2.00 -28.34 -38.24
CA LYS A 2 1.53 -27.12 -37.58
C LYS A 2 2.06 -25.95 -38.40
N PHE A 3 1.18 -25.20 -39.06
CA PHE A 3 1.58 -23.97 -39.75
C PHE A 3 1.51 -22.80 -38.76
N VAL A 4 2.28 -21.75 -38.99
CA VAL A 4 2.23 -20.50 -38.20
C VAL A 4 2.27 -19.35 -39.20
N LEU A 5 1.38 -18.38 -39.04
CA LEU A 5 1.33 -17.16 -39.85
C LEU A 5 2.31 -16.15 -39.27
N GLU A 6 3.27 -15.73 -40.09
CA GLU A 6 4.24 -14.70 -39.72
C GLU A 6 3.59 -13.32 -39.61
N ASP A 7 2.65 -13.01 -40.51
CA ASP A 7 1.87 -11.78 -40.53
C ASP A 7 0.37 -12.14 -40.60
N VAL A 8 -0.40 -11.74 -39.59
CA VAL A 8 -1.85 -11.99 -39.56
C VAL A 8 -2.64 -10.95 -40.35
N SER A 9 -2.08 -9.75 -40.56
CA SER A 9 -2.77 -8.63 -41.20
C SER A 9 -3.04 -8.87 -42.69
N VAL A 10 -2.27 -9.75 -43.34
CA VAL A 10 -2.45 -10.14 -44.75
C VAL A 10 -3.63 -11.09 -44.97
N VAL A 11 -4.18 -11.67 -43.90
CA VAL A 11 -5.32 -12.58 -43.98
C VAL A 11 -6.61 -11.76 -43.91
N LEU A 12 -7.47 -11.85 -44.92
CA LEU A 12 -8.79 -11.20 -44.83
C LEU A 12 -9.62 -11.87 -43.73
N ASN A 13 -9.87 -11.15 -42.64
CA ASN A 13 -10.73 -11.63 -41.56
C ASN A 13 -12.13 -11.90 -42.12
N ARG A 14 -12.62 -13.13 -41.94
CA ARG A 14 -13.97 -13.53 -42.33
C ARG A 14 -14.75 -13.78 -41.06
N LYS A 15 -15.78 -12.97 -40.81
CA LYS A 15 -16.85 -13.35 -39.89
C LYS A 15 -17.60 -14.52 -40.54
N ALA A 16 -17.88 -15.59 -39.81
CA ALA A 16 -18.68 -16.68 -40.37
C ALA A 16 -20.03 -16.10 -40.87
N ASN A 17 -20.47 -16.53 -42.05
CA ASN A 17 -21.69 -16.04 -42.67
C ASN A 17 -22.85 -16.09 -41.67
N LYS A 18 -23.47 -14.94 -41.39
CA LYS A 18 -24.84 -14.89 -40.85
C LYS A 18 -25.77 -15.25 -42.00
N ASP A 19 -25.94 -16.54 -42.27
CA ASP A 19 -27.03 -16.97 -43.15
C ASP A 19 -28.34 -16.60 -42.45
N ASN A 20 -29.12 -15.71 -43.10
CA ASN A 20 -30.34 -15.08 -42.59
C ASN A 20 -31.54 -16.04 -42.43
N ASN A 21 -31.35 -17.29 -42.03
CA ASN A 21 -32.44 -18.26 -41.93
C ASN A 21 -32.21 -19.35 -40.87
N ILE A 22 -31.74 -18.99 -39.67
CA ILE A 22 -31.85 -19.89 -38.51
C ILE A 22 -32.29 -19.05 -37.31
N ASP A 23 -33.41 -19.47 -36.73
CA ASP A 23 -34.05 -18.89 -35.55
C ASP A 23 -33.05 -18.65 -34.41
N ASP A 24 -32.96 -17.38 -34.01
CA ASP A 24 -32.78 -16.85 -32.65
C ASP A 24 -32.09 -17.75 -31.59
N VAL A 25 -30.87 -18.19 -31.88
CA VAL A 25 -29.88 -18.61 -30.87
C VAL A 25 -28.56 -17.92 -31.22
N THR A 26 -28.12 -17.02 -30.34
CA THR A 26 -26.86 -16.25 -30.41
C THR A 26 -25.63 -17.17 -30.35
N HIS A 27 -25.35 -17.91 -31.42
CA HIS A 27 -24.06 -18.53 -31.66
C HIS A 27 -23.17 -17.52 -32.36
N HIS A 28 -22.45 -16.69 -31.60
CA HIS A 28 -21.33 -15.92 -32.13
C HIS A 28 -20.26 -16.91 -32.61
N HIS A 29 -20.26 -17.20 -33.91
CA HIS A 29 -19.19 -17.98 -34.51
C HIS A 29 -17.87 -17.19 -34.42
N PRO A 30 -16.79 -17.79 -33.92
CA PRO A 30 -15.53 -17.10 -33.71
C PRO A 30 -14.97 -16.60 -35.05
N SER A 31 -14.40 -15.39 -35.05
CA SER A 31 -13.70 -14.84 -36.21
C SER A 31 -12.53 -15.76 -36.62
N LEU A 32 -12.13 -15.70 -37.89
CA LEU A 32 -10.96 -16.46 -38.35
C LEU A 32 -9.71 -16.14 -37.51
N TYR A 33 -9.56 -14.87 -37.11
CA TYR A 33 -8.49 -14.44 -36.23
C TYR A 33 -8.58 -15.06 -34.83
N SER A 34 -9.78 -15.15 -34.24
CA SER A 34 -9.99 -15.86 -32.96
C SER A 34 -9.56 -17.31 -33.07
N LEU A 35 -9.94 -18.02 -34.14
CA LEU A 35 -9.55 -19.42 -34.34
C LEU A 35 -8.03 -19.59 -34.49
N LEU A 36 -7.39 -18.68 -35.24
CA LEU A 36 -5.94 -18.70 -35.43
C LEU A 36 -5.18 -18.44 -34.13
N ALA A 37 -5.63 -17.47 -33.33
CA ALA A 37 -5.06 -17.17 -32.02
C ALA A 37 -5.27 -18.32 -31.03
N GLN A 38 -6.50 -18.84 -30.92
CA GLN A 38 -6.87 -19.95 -30.02
C GLN A 38 -6.03 -21.21 -30.26
N HIS A 39 -5.67 -21.49 -31.51
CA HIS A 39 -4.86 -22.66 -31.87
C HIS A 39 -3.34 -22.36 -31.98
N ASN A 40 -2.90 -21.16 -31.56
CA ASN A 40 -1.50 -20.73 -31.63
C ASN A 40 -0.90 -20.89 -33.04
N HIS A 41 -1.66 -20.45 -34.05
CA HIS A 41 -1.26 -20.37 -35.45
C HIS A 41 -0.81 -18.97 -35.87
N VAL A 42 -0.71 -18.02 -34.93
CA VAL A 42 -0.17 -16.67 -35.14
C VAL A 42 1.20 -16.57 -34.51
N SER A 43 2.19 -16.06 -35.26
CA SER A 43 3.56 -15.87 -34.78
C SER A 43 3.61 -14.83 -33.65
N PRO A 44 4.42 -15.05 -32.60
CA PRO A 44 4.55 -14.15 -31.45
C PRO A 44 5.34 -12.87 -31.81
N LEU A 45 4.68 -11.99 -32.57
CA LEU A 45 5.19 -10.67 -32.92
C LEU A 45 4.21 -9.61 -32.42
N TRP A 46 4.74 -8.50 -31.93
CA TRP A 46 3.90 -7.38 -31.47
C TRP A 46 3.02 -6.79 -32.58
N LEU A 47 3.47 -6.79 -33.83
CA LEU A 47 2.64 -6.37 -34.96
C LEU A 47 1.42 -7.26 -35.15
N ASN A 48 1.56 -8.57 -34.92
CA ASN A 48 0.43 -9.50 -34.95
C ASN A 48 -0.50 -9.27 -33.75
N PHE A 49 0.07 -9.05 -32.57
CA PHE A 49 -0.72 -8.71 -31.39
C PHE A 49 -1.55 -7.44 -31.61
N ILE A 50 -0.95 -6.37 -32.13
CA ILE A 50 -1.65 -5.12 -32.47
C ILE A 50 -2.75 -5.37 -33.51
N SER A 51 -2.46 -6.20 -34.53
CA SER A 51 -3.45 -6.56 -35.55
C SER A 51 -4.62 -7.38 -34.98
N LEU A 52 -4.40 -8.22 -33.98
CA LEU A 52 -5.45 -8.97 -33.28
C LEU A 52 -6.23 -8.09 -32.29
N LEU A 53 -5.64 -6.99 -31.82
CA LEU A 53 -6.22 -6.04 -30.90
C LEU A 53 -7.16 -5.04 -31.58
N ASP A 54 -7.01 -4.83 -32.89
CA ASP A 54 -7.86 -3.96 -33.71
C ASP A 54 -9.35 -4.32 -33.54
N GLU A 55 -10.24 -3.35 -33.41
CA GLU A 55 -11.67 -3.61 -33.22
C GLU A 55 -12.26 -4.41 -34.40
N ASN A 56 -11.75 -4.21 -35.61
CA ASN A 56 -12.16 -4.93 -36.81
C ASN A 56 -11.66 -6.39 -36.85
N ALA A 57 -10.70 -6.74 -35.99
CA ALA A 57 -10.22 -8.11 -35.83
C ALA A 57 -11.30 -9.02 -35.21
N ASP A 58 -12.24 -8.45 -34.44
CA ASP A 58 -13.36 -9.20 -33.84
C ASP A 58 -12.84 -10.43 -33.08
N VAL A 59 -11.74 -10.26 -32.33
CA VAL A 59 -11.11 -11.32 -31.54
C VAL A 59 -11.67 -11.26 -30.13
N ASP A 60 -12.15 -12.40 -29.64
CA ASP A 60 -12.62 -12.49 -28.26
C ASP A 60 -11.48 -12.16 -27.28
N SER A 61 -11.75 -11.27 -26.32
CA SER A 61 -10.76 -10.75 -25.38
C SER A 61 -10.09 -11.85 -24.54
N ASN A 62 -10.82 -12.93 -24.24
CA ASN A 62 -10.28 -14.09 -23.52
C ASN A 62 -9.29 -14.84 -24.39
N VAL A 63 -9.65 -15.08 -25.66
CA VAL A 63 -8.76 -15.73 -26.64
C VAL A 63 -7.48 -14.91 -26.83
N LEU A 64 -7.58 -13.58 -26.91
CA LEU A 64 -6.42 -12.70 -27.01
C LEU A 64 -5.53 -12.79 -25.76
N CYS A 65 -6.12 -12.80 -24.57
CA CYS A 65 -5.39 -12.94 -23.30
C CYS A 65 -4.72 -14.33 -23.17
N GLU A 66 -5.40 -15.41 -23.54
CA GLU A 66 -4.86 -16.77 -23.54
C GLU A 66 -3.69 -16.92 -24.51
N TRP A 67 -3.81 -16.32 -25.70
CA TRP A 67 -2.72 -16.27 -26.67
C TRP A 67 -1.51 -15.53 -26.09
N LEU A 68 -1.73 -14.36 -25.48
CA LEU A 68 -0.64 -13.60 -24.86
C LEU A 68 0.01 -14.37 -23.70
N ASN A 69 -0.79 -15.01 -22.84
CA ASN A 69 -0.31 -15.89 -21.76
C ASN A 69 0.56 -17.05 -22.26
N SER A 70 0.25 -17.57 -23.46
CA SER A 70 0.96 -18.71 -24.04
C SER A 70 2.25 -18.31 -24.77
N ASN A 71 2.43 -17.03 -25.09
CA ASN A 71 3.47 -16.56 -26.00
C ASN A 71 4.30 -15.38 -25.49
N TYR A 72 4.04 -14.86 -24.28
CA TYR A 72 4.68 -13.63 -23.79
C TYR A 72 6.21 -13.71 -23.70
N ASP A 73 6.76 -14.91 -23.49
CA ASP A 73 8.18 -15.19 -23.36
C ASP A 73 8.91 -15.23 -24.71
N LEU A 74 8.17 -15.44 -25.80
CA LEU A 74 8.66 -15.46 -27.17
C LEU A 74 8.57 -14.09 -27.86
N LEU A 75 7.81 -13.14 -27.29
CA LEU A 75 7.66 -11.80 -27.85
C LEU A 75 9.01 -11.04 -27.80
N PRO A 76 9.35 -10.30 -28.88
CA PRO A 76 10.61 -9.57 -28.94
C PRO A 76 10.65 -8.44 -27.91
N ALA A 77 11.83 -8.20 -27.35
CA ALA A 77 12.08 -7.13 -26.38
C ALA A 77 12.25 -5.75 -27.07
N GLU A 78 11.27 -5.39 -27.89
CA GLU A 78 11.26 -4.14 -28.66
C GLU A 78 10.13 -3.23 -28.18
N THR A 79 10.38 -1.91 -28.16
CA THR A 79 9.34 -0.93 -27.87
C THR A 79 8.61 -0.57 -29.15
N ILE A 80 7.27 -0.63 -29.14
CA ILE A 80 6.45 -0.32 -30.31
C ILE A 80 5.43 0.76 -29.96
N PRO A 81 5.26 1.79 -30.81
CA PRO A 81 4.24 2.81 -30.58
C PRO A 81 2.83 2.25 -30.78
N LEU A 82 1.88 2.72 -29.97
CA LEU A 82 0.46 2.46 -30.15
C LEU A 82 -0.25 3.70 -30.68
N THR A 83 -1.24 3.51 -31.54
CA THR A 83 -2.22 4.55 -31.84
C THR A 83 -3.21 4.67 -30.67
N GLU A 84 -3.96 5.77 -30.61
CA GLU A 84 -4.97 6.00 -29.58
C GLU A 84 -6.07 4.93 -29.56
N GLU A 85 -6.48 4.45 -30.74
CA GLU A 85 -7.45 3.38 -30.91
C GLU A 85 -6.93 2.05 -30.35
N HIS A 86 -5.72 1.63 -30.76
CA HIS A 86 -5.11 0.40 -30.24
C HIS A 86 -4.86 0.49 -28.73
N PHE A 87 -4.49 1.66 -28.23
CA PHE A 87 -4.32 1.86 -26.79
C PHE A 87 -5.65 1.70 -26.03
N SER A 88 -6.74 2.25 -26.56
CA SER A 88 -8.08 2.09 -25.97
C SER A 88 -8.50 0.61 -25.94
N GLN A 89 -8.30 -0.10 -27.05
CA GLN A 89 -8.58 -1.54 -27.13
C GLN A 89 -7.66 -2.35 -26.20
N LEU A 90 -6.40 -1.96 -26.03
CA LEU A 90 -5.46 -2.59 -25.07
C LEU A 90 -6.00 -2.52 -23.65
N LEU A 91 -6.49 -1.34 -23.26
CA LEU A 91 -7.05 -1.14 -21.93
C LEU A 91 -8.27 -2.04 -21.71
N ILE A 92 -9.22 -2.03 -22.66
CA ILE A 92 -10.52 -2.70 -22.56
C ILE A 92 -10.39 -4.23 -22.67
N ASN A 93 -9.61 -4.74 -23.62
CA ASN A 93 -9.60 -6.17 -23.94
C ASN A 93 -8.52 -6.96 -23.19
N VAL A 94 -7.47 -6.28 -22.71
CA VAL A 94 -6.29 -6.97 -22.17
C VAL A 94 -5.99 -6.52 -20.75
N VAL A 95 -5.85 -5.22 -20.49
CA VAL A 95 -5.41 -4.72 -19.17
C VAL A 95 -6.48 -4.94 -18.09
N THR A 96 -7.77 -4.79 -18.42
CA THR A 96 -8.88 -5.03 -17.48
C THR A 96 -9.31 -6.50 -17.44
N SER A 97 -8.72 -7.37 -18.27
CA SER A 97 -9.04 -8.80 -18.29
C SER A 97 -8.46 -9.52 -17.07
N SER A 98 -9.31 -10.25 -16.34
CA SER A 98 -8.90 -11.11 -15.23
C SER A 98 -8.22 -12.41 -15.70
N GLN A 99 -8.28 -12.72 -17.00
CA GLN A 99 -7.65 -13.92 -17.56
C GLN A 99 -6.17 -13.72 -17.90
N LEU A 100 -5.72 -12.49 -17.99
CA LEU A 100 -4.33 -12.19 -18.27
C LEU A 100 -3.45 -12.56 -17.07
N SER A 101 -2.40 -13.33 -17.32
CA SER A 101 -1.41 -13.68 -16.30
C SER A 101 -0.59 -12.46 -15.90
N LYS A 102 -0.13 -12.46 -14.65
CA LYS A 102 0.71 -11.40 -14.10
C LYS A 102 1.98 -11.21 -14.93
N GLU A 103 2.62 -12.30 -15.34
CA GLU A 103 3.87 -12.33 -16.08
C GLU A 103 3.69 -11.70 -17.47
N ALA A 104 2.61 -12.07 -18.17
CA ALA A 104 2.27 -11.49 -19.46
C ALA A 104 1.97 -9.99 -19.36
N LEU A 105 1.22 -9.56 -18.34
CA LEU A 105 0.95 -8.14 -18.11
C LEU A 105 2.24 -7.34 -17.82
N VAL A 106 3.18 -7.91 -17.07
CA VAL A 106 4.49 -7.27 -16.83
C VAL A 106 5.25 -7.07 -18.14
N VAL A 107 5.27 -8.06 -19.03
CA VAL A 107 5.92 -7.93 -20.35
C VAL A 107 5.25 -6.82 -21.16
N LEU A 108 3.91 -6.85 -21.26
CA LEU A 108 3.12 -5.86 -21.99
C LEU A 108 3.39 -4.42 -21.50
N VAL A 109 3.35 -4.19 -20.19
CA VAL A 109 3.57 -2.88 -19.59
C VAL A 109 4.98 -2.34 -19.89
N ARG A 110 5.99 -3.23 -19.86
CA ARG A 110 7.38 -2.87 -20.16
C ARG A 110 7.62 -2.54 -21.63
N THR A 111 6.88 -3.20 -22.53
CA THR A 111 6.93 -2.95 -23.98
C THR A 111 6.41 -1.56 -24.31
N PHE A 112 5.24 -1.17 -23.81
CA PHE A 112 4.58 0.06 -24.26
C PHE A 112 4.99 1.32 -23.47
N ARG A 113 5.66 1.19 -22.31
CA ARG A 113 6.25 2.30 -21.52
C ARG A 113 5.38 3.56 -21.39
N LEU A 114 4.10 3.36 -21.14
CA LEU A 114 3.13 4.44 -20.92
C LEU A 114 3.05 4.83 -19.45
N SER A 115 2.35 5.94 -19.18
CA SER A 115 2.00 6.35 -17.83
C SER A 115 0.55 6.85 -17.83
N LEU A 116 -0.32 6.08 -17.20
CA LEU A 116 -1.74 6.32 -17.09
C LEU A 116 -2.01 7.34 -15.99
N THR A 117 -2.67 8.44 -16.36
CA THR A 117 -3.14 9.45 -15.40
C THR A 117 -4.54 9.16 -14.86
N HIS A 118 -5.20 8.12 -15.38
CA HIS A 118 -6.51 7.65 -14.96
C HIS A 118 -6.54 6.13 -14.81
N VAL A 119 -7.35 5.65 -13.88
CA VAL A 119 -7.60 4.22 -13.67
C VAL A 119 -8.60 3.73 -14.72
N PRO A 120 -8.29 2.67 -15.50
CA PRO A 120 -9.26 2.03 -16.38
C PRO A 120 -10.48 1.51 -15.59
N GLU A 121 -11.68 1.66 -16.16
CA GLU A 121 -12.91 1.10 -15.59
C GLU A 121 -12.80 -0.43 -15.47
N HIS A 122 -13.36 -0.99 -14.40
CA HIS A 122 -13.37 -2.45 -14.16
C HIS A 122 -11.99 -3.11 -14.03
N LEU A 123 -10.95 -2.34 -13.68
CA LEU A 123 -9.60 -2.87 -13.48
C LEU A 123 -9.55 -3.88 -12.31
N PRO A 124 -9.12 -5.13 -12.51
CA PRO A 124 -8.97 -6.08 -11.41
C PRO A 124 -7.84 -5.70 -10.44
N LEU A 125 -8.01 -6.00 -9.15
CA LEU A 125 -7.02 -5.73 -8.09
C LEU A 125 -5.61 -6.23 -8.43
N ASN A 126 -5.50 -7.46 -8.93
CA ASN A 126 -4.20 -8.07 -9.28
C ASN A 126 -3.51 -7.32 -10.43
N ASN A 127 -4.28 -6.86 -11.42
CA ASN A 127 -3.74 -6.11 -12.55
C ASN A 127 -3.31 -4.72 -12.08
N ALA A 128 -4.13 -4.04 -11.27
CA ALA A 128 -3.76 -2.78 -10.63
C ALA A 128 -2.44 -2.87 -9.86
N ALA A 129 -2.21 -3.96 -9.13
CA ALA A 129 -0.94 -4.21 -8.44
C ALA A 129 0.25 -4.28 -9.39
N VAL A 130 0.09 -4.90 -10.57
CA VAL A 130 1.13 -4.92 -11.61
C VAL A 130 1.36 -3.53 -12.17
N LEU A 131 0.29 -2.80 -12.50
CA LEU A 131 0.39 -1.46 -13.09
C LEU A 131 1.08 -0.47 -12.14
N ILE A 132 0.78 -0.51 -10.85
CA ILE A 132 1.48 0.29 -9.83
C ILE A 132 2.95 -0.18 -9.70
N GLY A 133 3.17 -1.49 -9.59
CA GLY A 133 4.52 -2.05 -9.42
C GLY A 133 5.46 -1.78 -10.60
N GLN A 134 4.93 -1.67 -11.81
CA GLN A 134 5.69 -1.30 -13.02
C GLN A 134 5.62 0.21 -13.34
N GLN A 135 5.08 1.03 -12.44
CA GLN A 135 4.93 2.49 -12.61
C GLN A 135 4.13 2.93 -13.84
N TRP A 136 3.22 2.06 -14.31
CA TRP A 136 2.30 2.37 -15.40
C TRP A 136 1.14 3.24 -14.92
N LEU A 137 0.70 3.11 -13.67
CA LEU A 137 -0.23 4.07 -13.05
C LEU A 137 0.55 5.23 -12.42
N ALA A 138 0.22 6.46 -12.82
CA ALA A 138 0.86 7.65 -12.28
C ALA A 138 0.49 7.85 -10.80
N PRO A 139 1.45 8.09 -9.90
CA PRO A 139 1.17 8.27 -8.47
C PRO A 139 0.67 9.69 -8.19
N THR A 140 -0.56 9.98 -8.59
CA THR A 140 -1.25 11.27 -8.42
C THR A 140 -2.45 11.13 -7.49
N ALA A 141 -2.93 12.25 -6.93
CA ALA A 141 -4.11 12.28 -6.07
C ALA A 141 -5.35 11.72 -6.80
N THR A 142 -5.52 12.08 -8.07
CA THR A 142 -6.61 11.59 -8.92
C THR A 142 -6.56 10.07 -9.08
N VAL A 143 -5.39 9.49 -9.37
CA VAL A 143 -5.26 8.03 -9.50
C VAL A 143 -5.49 7.33 -8.16
N PHE A 144 -5.01 7.91 -7.06
CA PHE A 144 -5.27 7.39 -5.72
C PHE A 144 -6.77 7.32 -5.42
N GLU A 145 -7.50 8.41 -5.67
CA GLU A 145 -8.95 8.49 -5.45
C GLU A 145 -9.71 7.52 -6.36
N GLN A 146 -9.37 7.46 -7.64
CA GLN A 146 -10.00 6.54 -8.59
C GLN A 146 -9.75 5.08 -8.24
N LEU A 147 -8.53 4.72 -7.81
CA LEU A 147 -8.24 3.36 -7.33
C LEU A 147 -9.09 3.01 -6.12
N TYR A 148 -9.27 3.96 -5.19
CA TYR A 148 -10.16 3.75 -4.06
C TYR A 148 -11.60 3.52 -4.52
N GLN A 149 -12.12 4.37 -5.41
CA GLN A 149 -13.50 4.28 -5.90
C GLN A 149 -13.76 2.99 -6.68
N GLU A 150 -12.86 2.58 -7.57
CA GLU A 150 -13.04 1.37 -8.39
C GLU A 150 -12.90 0.09 -7.56
N LEU A 151 -12.01 0.07 -6.57
CA LEU A 151 -11.63 -1.15 -5.84
C LEU A 151 -12.09 -1.18 -4.38
N HIS A 152 -12.92 -0.24 -3.92
CA HIS A 152 -13.38 -0.19 -2.51
C HIS A 152 -14.03 -1.50 -2.04
N GLN A 153 -14.65 -2.25 -2.95
CA GLN A 153 -15.30 -3.54 -2.67
C GLN A 153 -14.30 -4.64 -2.28
N GLU A 154 -13.02 -4.50 -2.65
CA GLU A 154 -11.94 -5.43 -2.28
C GLU A 154 -11.54 -5.33 -0.80
N GLY A 155 -12.05 -4.31 -0.08
CA GLY A 155 -11.85 -4.14 1.36
C GLY A 155 -10.38 -4.02 1.76
N GLU A 156 -9.95 -4.82 2.74
CA GLU A 156 -8.59 -4.75 3.31
C GLU A 156 -7.47 -5.05 2.28
N ALA A 157 -7.79 -5.75 1.18
CA ALA A 157 -6.81 -6.08 0.15
C ALA A 157 -6.35 -4.85 -0.66
N LEU A 158 -7.13 -3.75 -0.62
CA LEU A 158 -6.82 -2.49 -1.29
C LEU A 158 -5.74 -1.66 -0.55
N THR A 159 -5.70 -1.74 0.78
CA THR A 159 -4.81 -0.90 1.60
C THR A 159 -3.33 -1.05 1.24
N PRO A 160 -2.76 -2.26 1.04
CA PRO A 160 -1.38 -2.42 0.60
C PRO A 160 -1.12 -1.85 -0.82
N LEU A 161 -2.13 -1.89 -1.70
CA LEU A 161 -2.03 -1.38 -3.05
C LEU A 161 -1.91 0.15 -3.06
N LEU A 162 -2.79 0.83 -2.32
CA LEU A 162 -2.75 2.28 -2.14
C LEU A 162 -1.45 2.72 -1.46
N TYR A 163 -0.99 1.97 -0.45
CA TYR A 163 0.29 2.22 0.19
C TYR A 163 1.47 2.14 -0.80
N ASN A 164 1.47 1.15 -1.71
CA ASN A 164 2.52 1.04 -2.73
C ASN A 164 2.54 2.27 -3.66
N LEU A 165 1.37 2.80 -4.04
CA LEU A 165 1.29 4.03 -4.85
C LEU A 165 1.92 5.23 -4.12
N ILE A 166 1.62 5.39 -2.82
CA ILE A 166 2.23 6.44 -1.97
C ILE A 166 3.75 6.26 -1.91
N CYS A 167 4.24 5.03 -1.78
CA CYS A 167 5.68 4.77 -1.72
C CYS A 167 6.42 5.16 -2.99
N ILE A 168 5.77 5.07 -4.17
CA ILE A 168 6.38 5.50 -5.43
C ILE A 168 6.57 7.03 -5.44
N ARG A 169 5.62 7.78 -4.89
CA ARG A 169 5.72 9.24 -4.76
C ARG A 169 5.17 9.72 -3.42
N PRO A 170 6.00 9.77 -2.36
CA PRO A 170 5.56 10.24 -1.03
C PRO A 170 5.03 11.67 -1.02
N ALA A 171 5.43 12.49 -2.00
CA ALA A 171 4.90 13.84 -2.20
C ALA A 171 3.39 13.89 -2.43
N LEU A 172 2.72 12.77 -2.73
CA LEU A 172 1.26 12.65 -2.74
C LEU A 172 0.65 13.13 -1.41
N LEU A 173 1.34 12.90 -0.29
CA LEU A 173 0.88 13.28 1.05
C LEU A 173 0.89 14.81 1.27
N ASN A 174 1.64 15.58 0.48
CA ASN A 174 1.79 17.02 0.66
C ASN A 174 0.46 17.74 0.38
N GLY A 175 -0.24 18.16 1.44
CA GLY A 175 -1.52 18.86 1.34
C GLY A 175 -2.72 17.94 1.09
N ASN A 176 -2.54 16.62 1.02
CA ASN A 176 -3.62 15.65 0.76
C ASN A 176 -3.78 14.64 1.91
N TYR A 177 -3.44 14.99 3.14
CA TYR A 177 -3.60 14.09 4.29
C TYR A 177 -5.06 13.64 4.47
N ASP A 178 -6.03 14.52 4.24
CA ASP A 178 -7.45 14.16 4.26
C ASP A 178 -7.79 13.06 3.26
N LEU A 179 -7.42 13.25 1.99
CA LEU A 179 -7.67 12.28 0.93
C LEU A 179 -7.04 10.91 1.22
N VAL A 180 -5.84 10.90 1.78
CA VAL A 180 -5.05 9.68 1.94
C VAL A 180 -5.32 8.95 3.25
N LEU A 181 -5.55 9.69 4.34
CA LEU A 181 -5.70 9.13 5.69
C LEU A 181 -7.16 8.96 6.09
N TYR A 182 -8.12 9.47 5.31
CA TYR A 182 -9.54 9.29 5.54
C TYR A 182 -10.23 8.71 4.30
N ALA A 183 -11.07 7.72 4.55
CA ALA A 183 -11.89 7.03 3.57
C ALA A 183 -13.35 7.18 4.01
N ASP A 184 -14.21 7.73 3.16
CA ASP A 184 -15.63 7.97 3.47
C ASP A 184 -15.88 8.72 4.80
N LYS A 185 -15.01 9.71 5.08
CA LYS A 185 -14.97 10.50 6.34
C LYS A 185 -14.59 9.71 7.60
N GLN A 186 -14.16 8.47 7.45
CA GLN A 186 -13.62 7.66 8.54
C GLN A 186 -12.10 7.62 8.44
N PHE A 187 -11.42 7.70 9.57
CA PHE A 187 -9.98 7.62 9.62
C PHE A 187 -9.50 6.21 9.24
N ASP A 188 -8.73 6.12 8.15
CA ASP A 188 -8.12 4.87 7.70
C ASP A 188 -6.87 4.58 8.53
N ARG A 189 -7.09 3.79 9.59
CA ARG A 189 -6.03 3.35 10.49
C ARG A 189 -5.07 2.38 9.79
N GLY A 190 -5.55 1.60 8.82
CA GLY A 190 -4.75 0.59 8.11
C GLY A 190 -3.65 1.25 7.29
N ILE A 191 -4.01 2.18 6.41
CA ILE A 191 -3.05 2.88 5.56
C ILE A 191 -2.10 3.75 6.39
N THR A 192 -2.61 4.42 7.42
CA THR A 192 -1.80 5.25 8.30
C THR A 192 -0.74 4.42 9.02
N ARG A 193 -1.08 3.22 9.49
CA ARG A 193 -0.11 2.30 10.10
C ARG A 193 0.96 1.86 9.10
N LEU A 194 0.61 1.58 7.85
CA LEU A 194 1.60 1.24 6.82
C LEU A 194 2.53 2.42 6.51
N ILE A 195 2.00 3.64 6.43
CA ILE A 195 2.79 4.86 6.21
C ILE A 195 3.80 5.08 7.33
N LEU A 196 3.37 4.99 8.59
CA LEU A 196 4.23 5.26 9.74
C LEU A 196 5.27 4.16 9.99
N ASN A 197 4.90 2.89 9.78
CA ASN A 197 5.73 1.74 10.16
C ASN A 197 6.47 1.08 9.00
N GLY A 198 6.09 1.33 7.74
CA GLY A 198 6.62 0.59 6.60
C GLY A 198 8.03 0.98 6.15
N GLY A 199 8.63 2.00 6.75
CA GLY A 199 10.04 2.36 6.56
C GLY A 199 10.42 2.97 5.19
N LYS A 200 9.48 3.02 4.24
CA LYS A 200 9.69 3.62 2.91
C LYS A 200 9.41 5.12 2.84
N ILE A 201 8.78 5.68 3.87
CA ILE A 201 8.42 7.10 3.97
C ILE A 201 9.41 7.79 4.90
N ALA A 202 9.90 8.95 4.47
CA ALA A 202 10.86 9.75 5.23
C ALA A 202 10.29 10.20 6.58
N ASP A 203 11.14 10.22 7.60
CA ASP A 203 10.78 10.61 8.97
C ASP A 203 10.07 11.96 9.04
N GLU A 204 10.52 12.95 8.25
CA GLU A 204 9.96 14.30 8.23
C GLU A 204 8.50 14.30 7.80
N VAL A 205 8.15 13.43 6.84
CA VAL A 205 6.77 13.24 6.39
C VAL A 205 5.96 12.53 7.47
N CYS A 206 6.51 11.47 8.09
CA CYS A 206 5.85 10.78 9.20
C CYS A 206 5.57 11.73 10.38
N VAL A 207 6.53 12.57 10.76
CA VAL A 207 6.38 13.58 11.82
C VAL A 207 5.32 14.60 11.44
N SER A 208 5.32 15.06 10.18
CA SER A 208 4.31 16.00 9.68
C SER A 208 2.90 15.42 9.72
N ILE A 209 2.73 14.13 9.41
CA ILE A 209 1.46 13.39 9.55
C ILE A 209 1.04 13.34 11.02
N LEU A 210 1.95 12.97 11.93
CA LEU A 210 1.65 12.88 13.36
C LEU A 210 1.22 14.23 13.94
N ASN A 211 1.90 15.31 13.57
CA ASN A 211 1.56 16.68 13.99
C ASN A 211 0.19 17.08 13.44
N TRP A 212 -0.07 16.82 12.17
CA TRP A 212 -1.36 17.12 11.56
C TRP A 212 -2.51 16.32 12.20
N LEU A 213 -2.32 15.03 12.49
CA LEU A 213 -3.30 14.21 13.20
C LEU A 213 -3.54 14.72 14.62
N TRP A 214 -2.49 15.16 15.32
CA TRP A 214 -2.59 15.73 16.66
C TRP A 214 -3.42 17.02 16.68
N GLU A 215 -3.20 17.91 15.71
CA GLU A 215 -3.96 19.16 15.58
C GLU A 215 -5.42 18.92 15.15
N LYS A 216 -5.66 17.90 14.33
CA LYS A 216 -6.99 17.59 13.80
C LYS A 216 -7.87 16.84 14.80
N GLU A 217 -7.36 15.75 15.38
CA GLU A 217 -8.09 14.87 16.29
C GLU A 217 -7.11 14.06 17.16
N ASP A 218 -6.67 14.65 18.26
CA ASP A 218 -5.70 14.08 19.21
C ASP A 218 -6.11 12.71 19.79
N ALA A 219 -7.43 12.48 19.93
CA ALA A 219 -8.00 11.22 20.38
C ALA A 219 -7.56 10.01 19.52
N LEU A 220 -7.27 10.21 18.23
CA LEU A 220 -6.79 9.16 17.33
C LEU A 220 -5.45 8.56 17.77
N LEU A 221 -4.58 9.38 18.38
CA LEU A 221 -3.28 8.98 18.91
C LEU A 221 -3.38 8.29 20.28
N SER A 222 -4.53 8.36 20.94
CA SER A 222 -4.77 7.81 22.29
C SER A 222 -5.46 6.45 22.29
N ASP A 223 -6.10 6.07 21.19
CA ASP A 223 -6.97 4.87 21.08
C ASP A 223 -6.18 3.58 20.75
N VAL A 224 -6.04 3.21 19.47
CA VAL A 224 -5.42 1.95 19.03
C VAL A 224 -4.01 2.17 18.44
N PRO A 225 -2.97 1.39 18.79
CA PRO A 225 -1.60 1.54 18.26
C PRO A 225 -1.50 1.91 16.77
N LEU A 226 -1.07 3.14 16.50
CA LEU A 226 -0.79 3.66 15.16
C LEU A 226 0.63 3.34 14.69
N LEU A 227 1.56 3.28 15.63
CA LEU A 227 2.95 3.01 15.34
C LEU A 227 3.56 2.08 16.37
N SER A 228 4.59 1.37 15.93
CA SER A 228 5.38 0.49 16.80
C SER A 228 6.30 1.31 17.69
N LEU A 229 6.70 0.75 18.84
CA LEU A 229 7.70 1.40 19.72
C LEU A 229 9.03 1.66 18.99
N GLN A 230 9.41 0.81 18.04
CA GLN A 230 10.60 1.00 17.21
C GLN A 230 10.45 2.26 16.32
N THR A 231 9.30 2.42 15.68
CA THR A 231 8.97 3.63 14.91
C THR A 231 8.99 4.85 15.83
N LEU A 232 8.41 4.77 17.03
CA LEU A 232 8.41 5.89 17.96
C LEU A 232 9.83 6.30 18.34
N THR A 233 10.69 5.32 18.63
CA THR A 233 12.09 5.56 18.98
C THR A 233 12.84 6.32 17.88
N ARG A 234 12.57 6.00 16.60
CA ARG A 234 13.14 6.72 15.46
C ARG A 234 12.63 8.17 15.37
N LEU A 235 11.34 8.39 15.61
CA LEU A 235 10.69 9.68 15.38
C LEU A 235 10.72 10.63 16.59
N SER A 236 10.89 10.12 17.81
CA SER A 236 10.62 10.86 19.04
C SER A 236 11.49 12.11 19.23
N ALA A 237 12.73 12.10 18.74
CA ALA A 237 13.62 13.25 18.78
C ALA A 237 13.21 14.39 17.83
N LYS A 238 12.36 14.11 16.84
CA LYS A 238 11.84 15.09 15.87
C LYS A 238 10.46 15.63 16.24
N LEU A 239 9.80 15.03 17.23
CA LEU A 239 8.55 15.53 17.78
C LEU A 239 8.86 16.58 18.85
N ASN A 240 8.14 17.69 18.85
CA ASN A 240 8.39 18.78 19.81
C ASN A 240 7.39 18.75 20.98
N ASP A 241 6.17 18.26 20.77
CA ASP A 241 5.14 18.24 21.81
C ASP A 241 5.26 16.99 22.71
N ASP A 242 5.65 17.19 23.96
CA ASP A 242 5.74 16.14 24.96
C ASP A 242 4.40 15.46 25.27
N ARG A 243 3.25 16.15 25.13
CA ARG A 243 1.93 15.52 25.30
C ARG A 243 1.63 14.54 24.18
N GLN A 244 2.02 14.90 22.96
CA GLN A 244 1.92 14.02 21.80
C GLN A 244 2.85 12.80 21.97
N LYS A 245 4.12 13.01 22.35
CA LYS A 245 5.06 11.92 22.67
C LYS A 245 4.51 11.00 23.77
N GLN A 246 3.94 11.57 24.84
CA GLN A 246 3.34 10.82 25.93
C GLN A 246 2.19 9.94 25.43
N SER A 247 1.28 10.51 24.63
CA SER A 247 0.12 9.79 24.10
C SER A 247 0.56 8.62 23.20
N LEU A 248 1.50 8.88 22.28
CA LEU A 248 2.08 7.85 21.42
C LEU A 248 2.83 6.77 22.21
N LEU A 249 3.59 7.15 23.24
CA LEU A 249 4.30 6.19 24.08
C LEU A 249 3.32 5.32 24.86
N ILE A 250 2.32 5.90 25.52
CA ILE A 250 1.25 5.14 26.21
C ILE A 250 0.63 4.12 25.26
N GLN A 251 0.33 4.54 24.02
CA GLN A 251 -0.25 3.69 23.00
C GLN A 251 0.66 2.52 22.64
N CYS A 252 1.96 2.76 22.40
CA CYS A 252 2.95 1.73 22.08
C CYS A 252 3.15 0.70 23.19
N LEU A 253 2.89 1.08 24.46
CA LEU A 253 3.10 0.23 25.62
C LEU A 253 1.89 -0.64 26.00
N LYS A 254 0.72 -0.44 25.36
CA LYS A 254 -0.53 -1.14 25.73
C LYS A 254 -0.42 -2.67 25.66
N ASP A 255 0.41 -3.19 24.75
CA ASP A 255 0.60 -4.63 24.56
C ASP A 255 1.54 -5.28 25.61
N GLY A 256 2.12 -4.47 26.52
CA GLY A 256 2.90 -4.94 27.67
C GLY A 256 4.26 -5.56 27.36
N ARG A 257 4.59 -5.80 26.08
CA ARG A 257 5.88 -6.34 25.63
C ARG A 257 6.65 -5.23 24.96
N SER A 258 7.66 -4.68 25.64
CA SER A 258 8.44 -3.56 25.12
C SER A 258 9.89 -3.63 25.56
N SER A 259 10.80 -3.26 24.65
CA SER A 259 12.23 -3.20 24.95
C SER A 259 12.51 -2.06 25.92
N GLN A 260 13.10 -2.39 27.08
CA GLN A 260 13.51 -1.40 28.09
C GLN A 260 14.39 -0.29 27.48
N ALA A 261 15.30 -0.67 26.58
CA ALA A 261 16.17 0.28 25.87
C ALA A 261 15.37 1.24 24.97
N ALA A 262 14.35 0.74 24.26
CA ALA A 262 13.50 1.56 23.39
C ALA A 262 12.63 2.53 24.23
N ILE A 263 12.02 2.04 25.31
CA ILE A 263 11.27 2.89 26.25
C ILE A 263 12.16 4.02 26.78
N ARG A 264 13.38 3.66 27.23
CA ARG A 264 14.35 4.62 27.75
C ARG A 264 14.71 5.66 26.69
N SER A 265 14.99 5.22 25.46
CA SER A 265 15.35 6.11 24.35
C SER A 265 14.25 7.13 24.06
N VAL A 266 12.98 6.73 24.08
CA VAL A 266 11.86 7.66 23.88
C VAL A 266 11.72 8.61 25.08
N LEU A 267 11.80 8.11 26.31
CA LEU A 267 11.72 8.95 27.52
C LEU A 267 12.82 10.01 27.59
N MET A 268 14.01 9.71 27.06
CA MET A 268 15.13 10.66 26.99
C MET A 268 14.88 11.83 26.04
N THR A 269 13.90 11.75 25.13
CA THR A 269 13.57 12.85 24.21
C THR A 269 12.49 13.80 24.74
N PHE A 270 11.98 13.59 25.95
CA PHE A 270 11.04 14.52 26.59
C PHE A 270 11.78 15.73 27.14
N GLU A 271 11.22 16.92 26.97
CA GLU A 271 11.81 18.17 27.44
C GLU A 271 11.37 18.50 28.88
N HIS A 272 10.14 18.14 29.24
CA HIS A 272 9.57 18.47 30.53
C HIS A 272 10.23 17.64 31.66
N PRO A 273 10.72 18.29 32.73
CA PRO A 273 11.57 17.65 33.73
C PRO A 273 10.89 16.50 34.48
N ASP A 274 9.56 16.52 34.61
CA ASP A 274 8.83 15.45 35.30
C ASP A 274 9.02 14.07 34.64
N TYR A 275 9.25 13.99 33.34
CA TYR A 275 9.50 12.71 32.66
C TYR A 275 10.86 12.11 33.00
N SER A 276 11.85 12.95 33.35
CA SER A 276 13.17 12.48 33.79
C SER A 276 13.10 11.64 35.06
N ALA A 277 12.05 11.80 35.87
CA ALA A 277 11.86 11.02 37.08
C ALA A 277 11.69 9.51 36.81
N PHE A 278 11.24 9.12 35.61
CA PHE A 278 11.15 7.72 35.20
C PHE A 278 12.50 7.10 34.83
N LEU A 279 13.52 7.91 34.50
CA LEU A 279 14.84 7.46 34.07
C LEU A 279 15.81 7.19 35.23
N ILE A 280 15.42 7.51 36.48
CA ILE A 280 16.31 7.44 37.64
C ILE A 280 16.31 6.03 38.24
N GLU A 281 17.46 5.37 38.21
CA GLU A 281 17.61 3.94 38.53
C GLU A 281 17.86 3.62 40.00
N ARG A 282 18.17 4.63 40.84
CA ARG A 282 18.73 4.38 42.18
C ARG A 282 17.82 4.76 43.34
N SER A 283 16.69 5.42 43.08
CA SER A 283 15.85 5.95 44.17
C SER A 283 14.42 6.15 43.74
N HIS A 284 13.50 6.00 44.70
CA HIS A 284 12.10 6.35 44.49
C HIS A 284 11.94 7.84 44.13
N ARG A 285 10.89 8.13 43.36
CA ARG A 285 10.52 9.49 42.98
C ARG A 285 9.05 9.74 43.25
N SER A 286 8.75 11.01 43.44
CA SER A 286 7.39 11.49 43.63
C SER A 286 7.12 12.55 42.58
N ILE A 287 6.25 12.24 41.62
CA ILE A 287 5.89 13.09 40.49
C ILE A 287 4.53 13.74 40.78
N VAL A 288 4.27 14.92 40.25
CA VAL A 288 2.94 15.55 40.36
C VAL A 288 1.91 14.66 39.66
N TYR A 289 0.77 14.43 40.31
CA TYR A 289 -0.30 13.64 39.72
C TYR A 289 -1.00 14.44 38.61
N SER A 290 -1.14 13.80 37.46
CA SER A 290 -2.14 14.11 36.44
C SER A 290 -2.61 12.80 35.85
N ASP A 291 -3.81 12.75 35.27
CA ASP A 291 -4.33 11.51 34.69
C ASP A 291 -3.43 10.98 33.56
N ALA A 292 -2.83 11.88 32.78
CA ALA A 292 -1.88 11.52 31.73
C ALA A 292 -0.56 10.94 32.29
N MET A 293 0.00 11.55 33.33
CA MET A 293 1.20 11.03 34.01
C MET A 293 0.92 9.70 34.71
N TRP A 294 -0.26 9.55 35.30
CA TRP A 294 -0.70 8.29 35.90
C TRP A 294 -0.85 7.19 34.86
N ALA A 295 -1.50 7.48 33.73
CA ALA A 295 -1.64 6.55 32.63
C ALA A 295 -0.28 6.08 32.09
N LEU A 296 0.67 7.01 31.90
CA LEU A 296 2.03 6.66 31.49
C LEU A 296 2.71 5.76 32.53
N ALA A 297 2.68 6.14 33.82
CA ALA A 297 3.29 5.37 34.88
C ALA A 297 2.72 3.95 34.98
N VAL A 298 1.40 3.79 34.79
CA VAL A 298 0.73 2.48 34.79
C VAL A 298 1.24 1.61 33.64
N GLN A 299 1.37 2.16 32.42
CA GLN A 299 1.89 1.38 31.28
C GLN A 299 3.37 1.03 31.46
N LEU A 300 4.20 1.95 31.96
CA LEU A 300 5.60 1.68 32.28
C LEU A 300 5.72 0.59 33.35
N GLY A 301 4.84 0.57 34.35
CA GLY A 301 4.78 -0.48 35.37
C GLY A 301 4.38 -1.84 34.81
N ARG A 302 3.43 -1.88 33.86
CA ARG A 302 3.02 -3.11 33.16
C ARG A 302 4.13 -3.69 32.28
N CYS A 303 4.94 -2.82 31.68
CA CYS A 303 6.10 -3.22 30.88
C CYS A 303 7.34 -3.51 31.75
N GLU A 304 7.20 -3.56 33.08
CA GLU A 304 8.31 -3.79 34.02
C GLU A 304 9.47 -2.79 33.89
N PHE A 305 9.22 -1.60 33.34
CA PHE A 305 10.19 -0.50 33.26
C PHE A 305 10.38 0.17 34.62
N ILE A 306 9.28 0.28 35.38
CA ILE A 306 9.26 0.66 36.78
C ILE A 306 8.46 -0.38 37.57
N ARG A 307 8.57 -0.35 38.90
CA ARG A 307 7.62 -1.06 39.75
C ARG A 307 6.22 -0.44 39.58
N PRO A 308 5.14 -1.22 39.83
CA PRO A 308 3.78 -0.71 39.76
C PRO A 308 3.64 0.60 40.55
N PRO A 309 3.18 1.69 39.89
CA PRO A 309 3.12 3.01 40.52
C PRO A 309 2.05 3.05 41.60
N LYS A 310 2.19 3.97 42.55
CA LYS A 310 1.22 4.16 43.64
C LYS A 310 0.83 5.63 43.77
N PRO A 311 -0.47 5.97 43.92
CA PRO A 311 -0.85 7.32 44.29
C PRO A 311 -0.47 7.57 45.75
N THR A 312 -0.04 8.79 46.05
CA THR A 312 0.41 9.24 47.37
C THR A 312 -0.09 10.65 47.65
N HIS A 313 0.00 11.09 48.91
CA HIS A 313 -0.42 12.43 49.35
C HIS A 313 -1.85 12.78 48.89
N ALA A 314 -2.83 11.95 49.27
CA ALA A 314 -4.23 12.12 48.88
C ALA A 314 -4.45 12.22 47.35
N ASN A 315 -3.76 11.39 46.58
CA ASN A 315 -3.80 11.33 45.11
C ASN A 315 -3.28 12.57 44.38
N THR A 316 -2.46 13.40 45.05
CA THR A 316 -1.82 14.57 44.41
C THR A 316 -0.44 14.25 43.84
N ARG A 317 0.14 13.09 44.19
CA ARG A 317 1.46 12.67 43.69
C ARG A 317 1.52 11.19 43.32
N ILE A 318 2.36 10.85 42.36
CA ILE A 318 2.64 9.49 41.90
C ILE A 318 4.00 9.06 42.44
N ARG A 319 4.04 7.98 43.21
CA ARG A 319 5.29 7.34 43.62
C ARG A 319 5.72 6.33 42.57
N THR A 320 6.94 6.50 42.07
CA THR A 320 7.60 5.59 41.12
C THR A 320 8.89 5.04 41.72
N GLU A 321 9.21 3.79 41.39
CA GLU A 321 10.43 3.11 41.82
C GLU A 321 11.01 2.33 40.63
N PRO A 322 12.33 2.34 40.44
CA PRO A 322 12.96 1.58 39.37
C PRO A 322 12.71 0.08 39.53
N PHE A 323 12.53 -0.63 38.42
CA PHE A 323 12.42 -2.09 38.45
C PHE A 323 13.80 -2.70 38.62
N SER A 324 13.98 -3.51 39.66
CA SER A 324 15.31 -3.87 40.21
C SER A 324 16.08 -4.94 39.43
N ASN A 325 15.64 -5.33 38.23
CA ASN A 325 16.21 -6.46 37.47
C ASN A 325 17.08 -6.05 36.27
N GLY A 326 17.39 -4.76 36.09
CA GLY A 326 18.26 -4.31 35.00
C GLY A 326 19.74 -4.24 35.38
N GLU A 327 20.43 -5.38 35.46
CA GLU A 327 21.89 -5.50 35.21
C GLU A 327 22.34 -6.97 35.25
N LYS A 328 22.18 -7.69 34.12
CA LYS A 328 22.99 -8.87 33.78
C LYS A 328 23.44 -8.94 32.31
N GLU A 329 23.26 -7.87 31.54
CA GLU A 329 23.62 -7.86 30.11
C GLU A 329 24.74 -6.88 29.72
N TYR A 330 25.38 -6.22 30.69
CA TYR A 330 26.60 -5.44 30.43
C TYR A 330 27.76 -6.00 31.25
N ASP A 331 28.38 -7.06 30.73
CA ASP A 331 29.78 -7.44 30.99
C ASP A 331 30.20 -8.54 30.00
N LEU A 332 30.27 -8.19 28.72
CA LEU A 332 30.88 -9.04 27.69
C LEU A 332 31.80 -8.24 26.77
N HIS A 333 32.64 -7.37 27.33
CA HIS A 333 33.92 -7.02 26.71
C HIS A 333 34.94 -6.69 27.81
N ARG A 334 35.80 -7.69 28.07
CA ARG A 334 37.17 -7.48 28.54
C ARG A 334 38.00 -6.81 27.46
#